data_AF-A0A2V6G3F5-F1
#
_entry.id   AF-A0A2V6G3F5-F1
#
_cell.length_a   1.000
_cell.length_b   1.000
_cell.length_c   1.000
_cell.angle_alpha   90.00
_cell.angle_beta   90.00
_cell.angle_gamma   90.00
#
_symmetry.space_group_name_H-M   'P 1'
#
loop_
_entity.id
_entity.type
_entity.pdbx_description
1 polymer ?
#
loop_
_entity_poly.entity_id
_entity_poly.type
_entity_poly.pdbx_seq_one_letter_code
_entity_poly.pdbx_strand_id
1 'polypeptide(L)'
;MVSTTQQSLATTNQLAHVTRPARALIGWMSQQEGQLFLAGRQIQNAQKPEYINKVQEARAAVQNRQPGVDQSELLAQVPPELQEYLASFQSQDAFKPFADEKWLPKIANLLKVCALQPVVFWDHAEERATSADPAEMLSVAKITLPIPDRAEIPLQYDQSRNTWMITSRNPNLKIVGNFSAPIQGFTGCGFLVAVSASFVQVVLHRGRYLLRDGYHRSLGLLARGITNVPVLYREFSEYENLGLPAGMLQAQSYLGERPPLLEDYLNNDVASEVLLPASEKMIVVQGMEMNPLG
;
A
#
# COMPACT_ATOMS: atom_id res chain seq x y z
N MET A 1 -12.96 50.79 20.77
CA MET A 1 -13.08 49.93 19.58
C MET A 1 -12.35 48.65 19.89
N VAL A 2 -13.10 47.59 20.21
CA VAL A 2 -12.59 46.28 20.62
C VAL A 2 -12.60 45.40 19.38
N SER A 3 -11.43 44.90 18.94
CA SER A 3 -11.33 43.91 17.88
C SER A 3 -10.86 42.60 18.49
N THR A 4 -11.85 41.78 18.89
CA THR A 4 -11.64 40.42 19.37
C THR A 4 -11.59 39.51 18.16
N THR A 5 -10.40 39.19 17.64
CA THR A 5 -10.26 38.10 16.69
C THR A 5 -10.23 36.80 17.50
N GLN A 6 -11.40 36.17 17.63
CA GLN A 6 -11.54 34.81 18.16
C GLN A 6 -10.77 33.85 17.24
N GLN A 7 -9.58 33.43 17.67
CA GLN A 7 -8.98 32.19 17.19
C GLN A 7 -9.84 31.05 17.72
N SER A 8 -10.63 30.42 16.84
CA SER A 8 -11.28 29.16 17.17
C SER A 8 -10.19 28.13 17.39
N LEU A 9 -10.02 27.73 18.65
CA LEU A 9 -9.31 26.52 19.04
C LEU A 9 -9.93 25.36 18.26
N ALA A 10 -9.19 24.81 17.30
CA ALA A 10 -9.41 23.45 16.84
C ALA A 10 -9.04 22.54 18.02
N THR A 11 -10.00 22.31 18.91
CA THR A 11 -9.95 21.19 19.84
C THR A 11 -9.76 19.92 19.01
N THR A 12 -8.84 19.07 19.45
CA THR A 12 -8.41 17.80 18.85
C THR A 12 -9.54 16.75 18.69
N ASN A 13 -10.81 17.15 18.81
CA ASN A 13 -11.97 16.29 18.90
C ASN A 13 -12.95 16.39 17.71
N GLN A 14 -12.58 17.08 16.63
CA GLN A 14 -13.41 17.17 15.40
C GLN A 14 -12.60 17.07 14.10
N LEU A 15 -11.53 16.27 14.05
CA LEU A 15 -11.17 15.67 12.77
C LEU A 15 -12.23 14.61 12.49
N ALA A 16 -13.28 14.99 11.77
CA ALA A 16 -14.20 14.00 11.20
C ALA A 16 -13.34 12.97 10.47
N HIS A 17 -13.30 11.73 10.97
CA HIS A 17 -12.55 10.67 10.32
C HIS A 17 -13.16 10.45 8.95
N VAL A 18 -12.54 11.01 7.91
CA VAL A 18 -12.94 10.79 6.53
C VAL A 18 -12.87 9.30 6.30
N THR A 19 -14.03 8.68 6.06
CA THR A 19 -14.08 7.27 5.67
C THR A 19 -13.98 7.16 4.17
N ARG A 20 -13.46 6.03 3.71
CA ARG A 20 -13.22 5.76 2.29
C ARG A 20 -13.64 4.34 1.94
N PRO A 21 -14.14 4.12 0.72
CA PRO A 21 -14.52 2.81 0.26
C PRO A 21 -13.27 1.93 0.08
N ALA A 22 -13.38 0.69 0.52
CA ALA A 22 -12.35 -0.32 0.37
C ALA A 22 -12.97 -1.70 0.09
N ARG A 23 -12.18 -2.59 -0.50
CA ARG A 23 -12.52 -3.98 -0.72
C ARG A 23 -11.79 -4.85 0.30
N ALA A 24 -12.54 -5.61 1.09
CA ALA A 24 -12.03 -6.43 2.18
C ALA A 24 -12.25 -7.93 1.89
N LEU A 25 -11.17 -8.73 1.97
CA LEU A 25 -11.14 -10.18 1.77
C LEU A 25 -11.69 -10.94 2.99
N ILE A 26 -12.95 -10.68 3.35
CA ILE A 26 -13.58 -11.19 4.58
C ILE A 26 -13.65 -12.73 4.65
N GLY A 27 -13.61 -13.43 3.51
CA GLY A 27 -13.58 -14.89 3.46
C GLY A 27 -12.29 -15.52 4.03
N TRP A 28 -11.19 -14.76 4.11
CA TRP A 28 -9.89 -15.22 4.65
C TRP A 28 -9.53 -14.66 6.02
N MET A 29 -10.36 -13.74 6.54
CA MET A 29 -10.23 -13.19 7.89
C MET A 29 -10.87 -14.11 8.91
N SER A 30 -10.45 -14.05 10.18
CA SER A 30 -11.24 -14.67 11.25
C SER A 30 -12.65 -14.06 11.31
N GLN A 31 -13.58 -14.78 11.93
CA GLN A 31 -14.96 -14.32 12.03
C GLN A 31 -15.06 -12.92 12.69
N GLN A 32 -14.32 -12.71 13.78
CA GLN A 32 -14.29 -11.44 14.50
C GLN A 32 -13.63 -10.31 13.69
N GLU A 33 -12.54 -10.60 12.98
CA GLU A 33 -11.88 -9.60 12.13
C GLU A 33 -12.78 -9.16 10.98
N GLY A 34 -13.40 -10.11 10.26
CA GLY A 34 -14.31 -9.80 9.16
C GLY A 34 -15.49 -8.94 9.61
N GLN A 35 -16.09 -9.27 10.76
CA GLN A 35 -17.16 -8.49 11.39
C GLN A 35 -16.72 -7.07 11.73
N LEU A 36 -15.51 -6.92 12.30
CA LEU A 36 -14.96 -5.62 12.66
C LEU A 36 -14.69 -4.76 11.42
N PHE A 37 -14.24 -5.34 10.31
CA PHE A 37 -14.08 -4.62 9.05
C PHE A 37 -15.41 -4.19 8.43
N LEU A 38 -16.41 -5.07 8.41
CA LEU A 38 -17.77 -4.73 7.94
C LEU A 38 -18.39 -3.62 8.79
N ALA A 39 -18.10 -3.58 10.08
CA ALA A 39 -18.51 -2.52 10.99
C ALA A 39 -17.67 -1.22 10.89
N GLY A 40 -16.79 -1.08 9.90
CA GLY A 40 -15.94 0.11 9.76
C GLY A 40 -15.01 0.33 10.95
N ARG A 41 -14.55 -0.76 11.59
CA ARG A 41 -13.76 -0.79 12.84
C ARG A 41 -14.49 -0.32 14.10
N GLN A 42 -15.81 -0.22 14.08
CA GLN A 42 -16.62 0.12 15.25
C GLN A 42 -17.01 -1.16 16.02
N ILE A 43 -16.33 -1.43 17.14
CA ILE A 43 -16.51 -2.67 17.93
C ILE A 43 -17.98 -2.86 18.35
N GLN A 44 -18.66 -1.78 18.74
CA GLN A 44 -20.07 -1.80 19.14
C GLN A 44 -21.02 -2.31 18.04
N ASN A 45 -20.60 -2.19 16.77
CA ASN A 45 -21.40 -2.57 15.62
C ASN A 45 -20.95 -3.90 15.01
N ALA A 46 -19.85 -4.50 15.48
CA ALA A 46 -19.31 -5.74 14.92
C ALA A 46 -20.25 -6.95 15.10
N GLN A 47 -21.11 -6.93 16.11
CA GLN A 47 -22.01 -8.05 16.44
C GLN A 47 -23.37 -8.01 15.73
N LYS A 48 -23.55 -7.16 14.71
CA LYS A 48 -24.80 -7.14 13.96
C LYS A 48 -25.00 -8.48 13.22
N PRO A 49 -26.20 -9.08 13.25
CA PRO A 49 -26.48 -10.36 12.57
C PRO A 49 -26.12 -10.37 11.09
N GLU A 50 -26.34 -9.25 10.39
CA GLU A 50 -25.98 -9.09 8.96
C GLU A 50 -24.47 -9.29 8.69
N TYR A 51 -23.60 -8.78 9.57
CA TYR A 51 -22.15 -8.93 9.44
C TYR A 51 -21.69 -10.34 9.83
N ILE A 52 -22.33 -10.94 10.83
CA ILE A 52 -22.09 -12.34 11.21
C ILE A 52 -22.37 -13.25 10.01
N ASN A 53 -23.57 -13.13 9.43
CA ASN A 53 -23.99 -13.96 8.30
C ASN A 53 -23.10 -13.75 7.08
N LYS A 54 -22.80 -12.49 6.72
CA LYS A 54 -21.97 -12.19 5.56
C LYS A 54 -20.55 -12.78 5.65
N VAL A 55 -19.93 -12.75 6.83
CA VAL A 55 -18.61 -13.36 7.04
C VAL A 55 -18.69 -14.88 7.00
N GLN A 56 -19.75 -15.48 7.56
CA GLN A 56 -19.95 -16.93 7.49
C GLN A 56 -20.14 -17.41 6.06
N GLU A 57 -20.97 -16.73 5.28
CA GLU A 57 -21.18 -17.00 3.85
C GLU A 57 -19.87 -16.88 3.07
N ALA A 58 -19.11 -15.80 3.27
CA ALA A 58 -17.85 -15.60 2.56
C ALA A 58 -16.80 -16.65 2.90
N ARG A 59 -16.71 -17.05 4.17
CA ARG A 59 -15.82 -18.14 4.60
C ARG A 59 -16.27 -19.48 4.00
N ALA A 60 -17.57 -19.77 3.98
CA ALA A 60 -18.10 -20.98 3.35
C ALA A 60 -17.81 -21.01 1.84
N ALA A 61 -17.96 -19.87 1.15
CA ALA A 61 -17.61 -19.72 -0.26
C ALA A 61 -16.13 -20.03 -0.51
N VAL A 62 -15.22 -19.54 0.35
CA VAL A 62 -13.79 -19.91 0.27
C VAL A 62 -13.59 -21.41 0.50
N GLN A 63 -14.20 -22.01 1.53
CA GLN A 63 -14.03 -23.45 1.82
C GLN A 63 -14.52 -24.36 0.68
N ASN A 64 -15.56 -23.96 -0.04
CA ASN A 64 -16.13 -24.71 -1.16
C ASN A 64 -15.27 -24.64 -2.44
N ARG A 65 -14.23 -23.81 -2.49
CA ARG A 65 -13.30 -23.77 -3.63
C ARG A 65 -12.48 -25.05 -3.70
N GLN A 66 -12.09 -25.39 -4.92
CA GLN A 66 -11.09 -26.42 -5.16
C GLN A 66 -9.78 -26.05 -4.44
N PRO A 67 -9.17 -27.00 -3.70
CA PRO A 67 -7.82 -26.82 -3.17
C PRO A 67 -6.80 -26.56 -4.27
N GLY A 68 -5.83 -25.72 -3.97
CA GLY A 68 -4.75 -25.34 -4.86
C GLY A 68 -5.02 -24.05 -5.64
N VAL A 69 -3.96 -23.55 -6.27
CA VAL A 69 -4.01 -22.44 -7.23
C VAL A 69 -3.10 -22.81 -8.39
N ASP A 70 -3.57 -22.66 -9.61
CA ASP A 70 -2.72 -22.74 -10.78
C ASP A 70 -1.93 -21.43 -10.94
N GLN A 71 -0.63 -21.48 -10.69
CA GLN A 71 0.31 -20.39 -10.93
C GLN A 71 1.31 -20.73 -12.05
N SER A 72 1.01 -21.74 -12.87
CA SER A 72 1.77 -21.99 -14.09
C SER A 72 1.70 -20.77 -15.00
N GLU A 73 2.81 -20.48 -15.68
CA GLU A 73 2.91 -19.37 -16.65
C GLU A 73 2.55 -17.99 -16.05
N LEU A 74 2.60 -17.84 -14.72
CA LEU A 74 2.31 -16.57 -14.06
C LEU A 74 3.29 -15.48 -14.49
N LEU A 75 4.55 -15.85 -14.74
CA LEU A 75 5.60 -14.93 -15.17
C LEU A 75 5.99 -15.19 -16.63
N ALA A 76 6.01 -14.12 -17.41
CA ALA A 76 6.58 -14.08 -18.74
C ALA A 76 7.79 -13.15 -18.80
N GLN A 77 8.57 -13.26 -19.88
CA GLN A 77 9.66 -12.33 -20.15
C GLN A 77 9.10 -10.96 -20.56
N VAL A 78 9.89 -9.93 -20.29
CA VAL A 78 9.56 -8.57 -20.68
C VAL A 78 9.62 -8.46 -22.22
N PRO A 79 8.61 -7.86 -22.88
CA PRO A 79 8.64 -7.63 -24.32
C PRO A 79 9.72 -6.60 -24.72
N PRO A 80 10.28 -6.67 -25.94
CA PRO A 80 11.34 -5.77 -26.40
C PRO A 80 10.99 -4.28 -26.32
N GLU A 81 9.72 -3.93 -26.53
CA GLU A 81 9.22 -2.54 -26.49
C GLU A 81 9.41 -1.84 -25.13
N LEU A 82 9.62 -2.59 -24.05
CA LEU A 82 9.87 -2.01 -22.72
C LEU A 82 11.36 -1.85 -22.38
N GLN A 83 12.29 -2.32 -23.24
CA GLN A 83 13.71 -2.36 -22.90
C GLN A 83 14.29 -0.98 -22.57
N GLU A 84 14.00 0.03 -23.39
CA GLU A 84 14.49 1.40 -23.18
C GLU A 84 13.93 2.02 -21.89
N TYR A 85 12.64 1.81 -21.64
CA TYR A 85 11.98 2.26 -20.41
C TYR A 85 12.59 1.59 -19.18
N LEU A 86 12.80 0.27 -19.22
CA LEU A 86 13.39 -0.47 -18.10
C LEU A 86 14.84 -0.09 -17.87
N ALA A 87 15.63 0.14 -18.91
CA ALA A 87 17.00 0.64 -18.75
C ALA A 87 17.01 1.99 -18.00
N SER A 88 16.11 2.90 -18.38
CA SER A 88 15.94 4.21 -17.72
C SER A 88 15.42 4.08 -16.29
N PHE A 89 14.55 3.11 -16.03
CA PHE A 89 14.03 2.80 -14.70
C PHE A 89 15.12 2.20 -13.79
N GLN A 90 15.91 1.27 -14.31
CA GLN A 90 16.96 0.59 -13.56
C GLN A 90 18.16 1.50 -13.27
N SER A 91 18.35 2.58 -14.03
CA SER A 91 19.39 3.59 -13.76
C SER A 91 19.03 4.56 -12.63
N GLN A 92 17.81 4.51 -12.08
CA GLN A 92 17.38 5.40 -11.01
C GLN A 92 17.96 4.98 -9.65
N ASP A 93 18.32 5.95 -8.81
CA ASP A 93 18.78 5.69 -7.44
C ASP A 93 17.75 4.91 -6.61
N ALA A 94 16.45 5.17 -6.87
CA ALA A 94 15.36 4.46 -6.21
C ALA A 94 15.33 2.94 -6.51
N PHE A 95 15.95 2.50 -7.62
CA PHE A 95 16.06 1.09 -7.98
C PHE A 95 17.26 0.39 -7.33
N LYS A 96 18.28 1.14 -6.89
CA LYS A 96 19.53 0.55 -6.37
C LYS A 96 19.34 -0.52 -5.28
N PRO A 97 18.48 -0.32 -4.24
CA PRO A 97 18.24 -1.36 -3.24
C PRO A 97 17.66 -2.65 -3.83
N PHE A 98 16.85 -2.55 -4.88
CA PHE A 98 16.27 -3.70 -5.58
C PHE A 98 17.33 -4.41 -6.44
N ALA A 99 18.25 -3.67 -7.05
CA ALA A 99 19.38 -4.25 -7.77
C ALA A 99 20.29 -5.06 -6.83
N ASP A 100 20.61 -4.51 -5.65
CA ASP A 100 21.45 -5.15 -4.63
C ASP A 100 20.84 -6.47 -4.12
N GLU A 101 19.50 -6.50 -4.03
CA GLU A 101 18.72 -7.69 -3.69
C GLU A 101 18.38 -8.60 -4.89
N LYS A 102 18.90 -8.30 -6.09
CA LYS A 102 18.72 -9.09 -7.32
C LYS A 102 17.25 -9.21 -7.79
N TRP A 103 16.46 -8.16 -7.59
CA TRP A 103 15.13 -8.08 -8.19
C TRP A 103 15.22 -7.90 -9.70
N LEU A 104 14.31 -8.55 -10.43
CA LEU A 104 14.29 -8.55 -11.90
C LEU A 104 12.93 -8.11 -12.43
N PRO A 105 12.86 -7.28 -13.48
CA PRO A 105 11.62 -7.00 -14.19
C PRO A 105 11.05 -8.25 -14.87
N LYS A 106 9.73 -8.46 -14.75
CA LYS A 106 8.96 -9.53 -15.41
C LYS A 106 7.59 -9.02 -15.81
N ILE A 107 6.87 -9.77 -16.66
CA ILE A 107 5.43 -9.59 -16.84
C ILE A 107 4.72 -10.62 -15.98
N ALA A 108 3.80 -10.19 -15.11
CA ALA A 108 2.99 -11.07 -14.28
C ALA A 108 1.52 -11.06 -14.70
N ASN A 109 0.90 -12.25 -14.72
CA ASN A 109 -0.55 -12.40 -14.82
C ASN A 109 -1.20 -12.23 -13.44
N LEU A 110 -1.84 -11.09 -13.22
CA LEU A 110 -2.47 -10.70 -11.95
C LEU A 110 -3.59 -11.64 -11.49
N LEU A 111 -4.26 -12.34 -12.42
CA LEU A 111 -5.31 -13.32 -12.05
C LEU A 111 -4.75 -14.48 -11.23
N LYS A 112 -3.48 -14.81 -11.43
CA LYS A 112 -2.82 -15.95 -10.77
C LYS A 112 -2.03 -15.54 -9.52
N VAL A 113 -1.92 -14.24 -9.21
CA VAL A 113 -1.11 -13.75 -8.09
C VAL A 113 -1.93 -13.80 -6.79
N CYS A 114 -1.35 -14.37 -5.74
CA CYS A 114 -1.98 -14.41 -4.43
C CYS A 114 -1.86 -13.09 -3.68
N ALA A 115 -2.90 -12.73 -2.93
CA ALA A 115 -2.95 -11.57 -2.07
C ALA A 115 -2.51 -11.89 -0.61
N LEU A 116 -1.99 -10.88 0.07
CA LEU A 116 -1.56 -10.89 1.48
C LEU A 116 -2.29 -9.82 2.27
N GLN A 117 -2.57 -8.68 1.64
CA GLN A 117 -3.27 -7.58 2.28
C GLN A 117 -4.73 -7.99 2.54
N PRO A 118 -5.32 -7.72 3.70
CA PRO A 118 -6.72 -8.05 3.94
C PRO A 118 -7.68 -7.09 3.26
N VAL A 119 -7.25 -5.84 3.05
CA VAL A 119 -8.11 -4.75 2.55
C VAL A 119 -7.33 -3.81 1.64
N VAL A 120 -7.95 -3.38 0.54
CA VAL A 120 -7.40 -2.38 -0.38
C VAL A 120 -8.42 -1.26 -0.59
N PHE A 121 -8.00 0.00 -0.46
CA PHE A 121 -8.88 1.14 -0.72
C PHE A 121 -9.21 1.24 -2.21
N TRP A 122 -10.48 1.38 -2.55
CA TRP A 122 -10.98 1.25 -3.92
C TRP A 122 -10.76 2.51 -4.76
N ASP A 123 -11.05 3.66 -4.17
CA ASP A 123 -10.95 4.97 -4.83
C ASP A 123 -9.53 5.25 -5.37
N HIS A 124 -8.48 4.91 -4.63
CA HIS A 124 -7.10 5.02 -5.11
C HIS A 124 -6.70 4.00 -6.17
N ALA A 125 -7.39 2.86 -6.26
CA ALA A 125 -7.09 1.86 -7.26
C ALA A 125 -7.49 2.36 -8.65
N GLU A 126 -8.70 2.91 -8.76
CA GLU A 126 -9.24 3.45 -10.01
C GLU A 126 -8.46 4.67 -10.51
N GLU A 127 -8.19 5.65 -9.63
CA GLU A 127 -7.40 6.85 -9.97
C GLU A 127 -6.03 6.49 -10.57
N ARG A 128 -5.34 5.50 -9.98
CA ARG A 128 -3.98 5.11 -10.39
C ARG A 128 -3.93 4.33 -11.71
N ALA A 129 -5.04 3.75 -12.14
CA ALA A 129 -5.14 2.97 -13.37
C ALA A 129 -5.85 3.75 -14.50
N THR A 130 -6.36 4.95 -14.23
CA THR A 130 -7.18 5.72 -15.18
C THR A 130 -6.43 6.03 -16.48
N SER A 131 -5.13 6.30 -16.39
CA SER A 131 -4.25 6.59 -17.52
C SER A 131 -3.71 5.35 -18.24
N ALA A 132 -4.05 4.15 -17.80
CA ALA A 132 -3.62 2.91 -18.46
C ALA A 132 -4.38 2.73 -19.78
N ASP A 133 -3.64 2.60 -20.87
CA ASP A 133 -4.14 2.06 -22.13
C ASP A 133 -3.87 0.55 -22.15
N PRO A 134 -4.91 -0.31 -22.12
CA PRO A 134 -4.76 -1.76 -22.19
C PRO A 134 -3.99 -2.25 -23.43
N ALA A 135 -4.00 -1.48 -24.52
CA ALA A 135 -3.31 -1.84 -25.76
C ALA A 135 -1.83 -1.42 -25.79
N GLU A 136 -1.37 -0.61 -24.83
CA GLU A 136 -0.02 -0.08 -24.78
C GLU A 136 0.70 -0.49 -23.49
N MET A 137 1.57 -1.51 -23.56
CA MET A 137 2.29 -2.04 -22.41
C MET A 137 3.16 -0.99 -21.71
N LEU A 138 3.70 -0.02 -22.46
CA LEU A 138 4.49 1.08 -21.90
C LEU A 138 3.66 1.97 -20.95
N SER A 139 2.37 2.20 -21.26
CA SER A 139 1.47 2.94 -20.38
C SER A 139 1.27 2.20 -19.05
N VAL A 140 1.13 0.87 -19.12
CA VAL A 140 1.02 0.00 -17.93
C VAL A 140 2.32 -0.02 -17.13
N ALA A 141 3.48 -0.07 -17.81
CA ALA A 141 4.79 -0.03 -17.17
C ALA A 141 5.02 1.26 -16.38
N LYS A 142 4.59 2.41 -16.91
CA LYS A 142 4.66 3.71 -16.21
C LYS A 142 3.84 3.73 -14.92
N ILE A 143 2.78 2.94 -14.85
CA ILE A 143 1.94 2.81 -13.66
C ILE A 143 2.58 1.83 -12.66
N THR A 144 3.00 0.65 -13.11
CA THR A 144 3.45 -0.42 -12.22
C THR A 144 4.90 -0.29 -11.76
N LEU A 145 5.76 0.26 -12.61
CA LEU A 145 7.19 0.50 -12.39
C LEU A 145 7.52 1.99 -12.69
N PRO A 146 6.92 2.95 -11.97
CA PRO A 146 7.09 4.38 -12.26
C PRO A 146 8.55 4.81 -12.05
N ILE A 147 9.05 5.62 -12.98
CA ILE A 147 10.25 6.44 -12.73
C ILE A 147 9.80 7.60 -11.85
N PRO A 148 10.29 7.73 -10.60
CA PRO A 148 9.79 8.74 -9.68
C PRO A 148 10.14 10.14 -10.13
N ASP A 149 9.14 11.00 -10.26
CA ASP A 149 9.37 12.45 -10.35
C ASP A 149 9.72 12.99 -8.94
N ARG A 150 10.55 14.04 -8.89
CA ARG A 150 10.82 14.77 -7.64
C ARG A 150 9.56 15.51 -7.21
N ALA A 151 8.69 14.83 -6.48
CA ALA A 151 7.50 15.44 -5.90
C ALA A 151 7.91 16.45 -4.82
N GLU A 152 7.42 17.68 -4.93
CA GLU A 152 7.52 18.65 -3.84
C GLU A 152 6.66 18.16 -2.68
N ILE A 153 7.27 18.07 -1.50
CA ILE A 153 6.57 17.68 -0.27
C ILE A 153 6.12 18.98 0.41
N PRO A 154 4.80 19.20 0.60
CA PRO A 154 4.33 20.41 1.27
C PRO A 154 4.84 20.42 2.70
N LEU A 155 5.63 21.46 3.02
CA LEU A 155 6.30 21.62 4.29
C LEU A 155 5.70 22.83 5.00
N GLN A 156 5.18 22.64 6.22
CA GLN A 156 4.61 23.71 7.03
C GLN A 156 5.46 23.93 8.28
N TYR A 157 5.78 25.19 8.58
CA TYR A 157 6.50 25.56 9.81
C TYR A 157 5.59 26.34 10.75
N ASP A 158 5.48 25.85 11.99
CA ASP A 158 4.88 26.57 13.10
C ASP A 158 5.99 27.16 13.97
N GLN A 159 6.23 28.47 13.80
CA GLN A 159 7.24 29.21 14.54
C GLN A 159 6.93 29.31 16.05
N SER A 160 5.65 29.29 16.45
CA SER A 160 5.27 29.38 17.87
C SER A 160 5.61 28.11 18.64
N ARG A 161 5.64 26.97 17.95
CA ARG A 161 5.92 25.64 18.52
C ARG A 161 7.31 25.11 18.17
N ASN A 162 8.07 25.85 17.35
CA ASN A 162 9.33 25.41 16.75
C ASN A 162 9.20 24.03 16.07
N THR A 163 8.14 23.88 15.27
CA THR A 163 7.75 22.58 14.71
C THR A 163 7.58 22.64 13.21
N TRP A 164 8.22 21.70 12.49
CA TRP A 164 7.89 21.38 11.11
C TRP A 164 6.85 20.27 11.05
N MET A 165 5.82 20.47 10.24
CA MET A 165 4.78 19.51 9.96
C MET A 165 4.75 19.18 8.47
N ILE A 166 4.75 17.89 8.18
CA ILE A 166 4.64 17.35 6.82
C ILE A 166 3.48 16.36 6.82
N THR A 167 2.49 16.62 5.98
CA THR A 167 1.33 15.75 5.83
C THR A 167 1.27 15.21 4.41
N SER A 168 0.95 13.92 4.27
CA SER A 168 0.73 13.31 2.98
C SER A 168 -0.31 12.20 3.07
N ARG A 169 -1.14 12.12 2.03
CA ARG A 169 -1.99 10.95 1.77
C ARG A 169 -1.21 9.76 1.21
N ASN A 170 0.06 9.96 0.84
CA ASN A 170 0.92 8.88 0.39
C ASN A 170 1.50 8.12 1.60
N PRO A 171 1.15 6.83 1.79
CA PRO A 171 1.66 6.05 2.93
C PRO A 171 3.18 5.86 2.90
N ASN A 172 3.82 6.09 1.74
CA ASN A 172 5.26 5.98 1.56
C ASN A 172 6.03 7.23 1.99
N LEU A 173 5.37 8.26 2.54
CA LEU A 173 6.04 9.37 3.22
C LEU A 173 6.87 8.82 4.40
N LYS A 174 8.18 9.02 4.40
CA LYS A 174 9.07 8.50 5.45
C LYS A 174 10.21 9.48 5.73
N ILE A 175 10.71 9.44 6.97
CA ILE A 175 12.06 9.93 7.26
C ILE A 175 13.02 8.91 6.64
N VAL A 176 13.87 9.37 5.73
CA VAL A 176 14.83 8.53 4.97
C VAL A 176 16.27 8.74 5.40
N GLY A 177 16.51 9.71 6.27
CA GLY A 177 17.83 9.95 6.84
C GLY A 177 17.82 11.11 7.81
N ASN A 178 18.98 11.39 8.37
CA ASN A 178 19.28 12.58 9.15
C ASN A 178 20.50 13.28 8.56
N PHE A 179 20.66 14.55 8.88
CA PHE A 179 21.85 15.30 8.51
C PHE A 179 22.36 16.12 9.69
N SER A 180 23.66 16.40 9.66
CA SER A 180 24.32 17.40 10.47
C SER A 180 25.36 18.07 9.58
N ALA A 181 25.25 19.38 9.38
CA ALA A 181 26.11 20.13 8.48
C ALA A 181 26.24 21.58 8.93
N PRO A 182 27.40 22.24 8.73
CA PRO A 182 27.52 23.67 8.95
C PRO A 182 26.68 24.44 7.92
N ILE A 183 25.85 25.37 8.38
CA ILE A 183 25.01 26.24 7.55
C ILE A 183 25.24 27.68 8.00
N GLN A 184 25.90 28.49 7.16
CA GLN A 184 26.15 29.92 7.39
C GLN A 184 26.76 30.24 8.77
N GLY A 185 27.70 29.40 9.25
CA GLY A 185 28.37 29.60 10.54
C GLY A 185 27.63 28.98 11.75
N PHE A 186 26.46 28.38 11.55
CA PHE A 186 25.74 27.61 12.56
C PHE A 186 25.84 26.11 12.30
N THR A 187 25.63 25.29 13.33
CA THR A 187 25.43 23.84 13.16
C THR A 187 23.97 23.58 12.82
N GLY A 188 23.69 23.20 11.58
CA GLY A 188 22.39 22.69 11.18
C GLY A 188 22.30 21.19 11.42
N CYS A 189 21.18 20.71 11.94
CA CYS A 189 20.87 19.28 12.00
C CYS A 189 19.38 19.06 11.75
N GLY A 190 19.01 17.87 11.30
CA GLY A 190 17.62 17.57 11.01
C GLY A 190 17.42 16.21 10.32
N PHE A 191 16.24 16.07 9.72
CA PHE A 191 15.81 14.84 9.04
C PHE A 191 15.58 15.09 7.55
N LEU A 192 15.94 14.10 6.73
CA LEU A 192 15.56 14.03 5.33
C LEU A 192 14.24 13.29 5.24
N VAL A 193 13.26 13.90 4.58
CA VAL A 193 11.93 13.33 4.39
C VAL A 193 11.69 13.14 2.90
N ALA A 194 11.24 11.96 2.52
CA ALA A 194 10.92 11.63 1.14
C ALA A 194 9.67 10.77 1.06
N VAL A 195 9.02 10.82 -0.10
CA VAL A 195 8.02 9.83 -0.48
C VAL A 195 8.76 8.73 -1.25
N SER A 196 8.91 7.56 -0.63
CA SER A 196 9.58 6.44 -1.31
C SER A 196 8.77 6.00 -2.52
N ALA A 197 9.46 5.72 -3.63
CA ALA A 197 8.86 5.04 -4.76
C ALA A 197 8.29 3.69 -4.31
N SER A 198 7.12 3.33 -4.82
CA SER A 198 6.55 2.00 -4.66
C SER A 198 6.40 1.40 -6.05
N PHE A 199 6.69 0.10 -6.15
CA PHE A 199 6.62 -0.67 -7.38
C PHE A 199 5.66 -1.85 -7.17
N VAL A 200 5.03 -2.32 -8.24
CA VAL A 200 4.30 -3.59 -8.16
C VAL A 200 5.34 -4.70 -8.01
N GLN A 201 5.24 -5.45 -6.91
CA GLN A 201 6.23 -6.45 -6.52
C GLN A 201 5.55 -7.80 -6.37
N VAL A 202 6.01 -8.78 -7.14
CA VAL A 202 5.61 -10.18 -7.03
C VAL A 202 6.80 -10.96 -6.50
N VAL A 203 6.56 -11.83 -5.52
CA VAL A 203 7.63 -12.67 -4.95
C VAL A 203 7.25 -14.13 -5.05
N LEU A 204 8.22 -15.00 -5.30
CA LEU A 204 8.06 -16.43 -5.09
C LEU A 204 8.55 -16.75 -3.68
N HIS A 205 7.68 -17.22 -2.80
CA HIS A 205 8.03 -17.63 -1.45
C HIS A 205 7.32 -18.94 -1.11
N ARG A 206 8.09 -19.94 -0.67
CA ARG A 206 7.57 -21.27 -0.31
C ARG A 206 6.66 -21.87 -1.39
N GLY A 207 7.09 -21.75 -2.65
CA GLY A 207 6.37 -22.28 -3.81
C GLY A 207 5.11 -21.51 -4.20
N ARG A 208 4.91 -20.29 -3.67
CA ARG A 208 3.76 -19.44 -4.01
C ARG A 208 4.17 -18.08 -4.52
N TYR A 209 3.53 -17.63 -5.60
CA TYR A 209 3.66 -16.25 -6.07
C TYR A 209 2.69 -15.35 -5.31
N LEU A 210 3.24 -14.35 -4.61
CA LEU A 210 2.52 -13.45 -3.71
C LEU A 210 2.73 -12.00 -4.18
N LEU A 211 1.69 -11.18 -4.10
CA LEU A 211 1.84 -9.73 -4.28
C LEU A 211 2.39 -9.11 -2.98
N ARG A 212 3.65 -8.67 -2.99
CA ARG A 212 4.29 -8.04 -1.84
C ARG A 212 3.92 -6.56 -1.71
N ASP A 213 3.87 -5.85 -2.83
CA ASP A 213 3.51 -4.42 -2.89
C ASP A 213 2.81 -4.11 -4.23
N GLY A 214 2.08 -3.00 -4.29
CA GLY A 214 1.40 -2.52 -5.50
C GLY A 214 -0.07 -2.88 -5.60
N TYR A 215 -0.73 -3.19 -4.46
CA TYR A 215 -2.15 -3.60 -4.41
C TYR A 215 -3.10 -2.65 -5.14
N HIS A 216 -3.05 -1.35 -4.85
CA HIS A 216 -3.95 -0.36 -5.46
C HIS A 216 -3.82 -0.35 -7.00
N ARG A 217 -2.58 -0.37 -7.52
CA ARG A 217 -2.35 -0.39 -8.97
C ARG A 217 -2.81 -1.69 -9.60
N SER A 218 -2.47 -2.82 -8.98
CA SER A 218 -2.83 -4.14 -9.49
C SER A 218 -4.34 -4.31 -9.54
N LEU A 219 -5.05 -3.91 -8.48
CA LEU A 219 -6.50 -3.98 -8.42
C LEU A 219 -7.17 -3.05 -9.43
N GLY A 220 -6.68 -1.82 -9.58
CA GLY A 220 -7.21 -0.86 -10.55
C GLY A 220 -7.04 -1.31 -12.00
N LEU A 221 -5.87 -1.88 -12.32
CA LEU A 221 -5.60 -2.46 -13.65
C LEU A 221 -6.49 -3.68 -13.90
N LEU A 222 -6.62 -4.57 -12.91
CA LEU A 222 -7.46 -5.76 -13.00
C LEU A 222 -8.93 -5.42 -13.20
N ALA A 223 -9.44 -4.41 -12.49
CA ALA A 223 -10.80 -3.90 -12.66
C ALA A 223 -11.08 -3.37 -14.07
N ARG A 224 -10.05 -2.93 -14.80
CA ARG A 224 -10.12 -2.52 -16.21
C ARG A 224 -9.88 -3.66 -17.19
N GLY A 225 -9.77 -4.90 -16.72
CA GLY A 225 -9.48 -6.08 -17.54
C GLY A 225 -8.01 -6.20 -17.96
N ILE A 226 -7.11 -5.39 -17.41
CA ILE A 226 -5.66 -5.49 -17.68
C ILE A 226 -5.07 -6.52 -16.71
N THR A 227 -4.77 -7.70 -17.23
CA THR A 227 -4.33 -8.85 -16.43
C THR A 227 -2.84 -9.07 -16.46
N ASN A 228 -2.15 -8.68 -17.53
CA ASN A 228 -0.70 -8.86 -17.68
C ASN A 228 -0.01 -7.51 -17.46
N VAL A 229 0.87 -7.44 -16.46
CA VAL A 229 1.50 -6.17 -16.07
C VAL A 229 3.00 -6.33 -15.78
N PRO A 230 3.83 -5.31 -16.03
CA PRO A 230 5.22 -5.32 -15.59
C PRO A 230 5.32 -5.28 -14.05
N VAL A 231 6.18 -6.10 -13.48
CA VAL A 231 6.42 -6.19 -12.03
C VAL A 231 7.90 -6.33 -11.74
N LEU A 232 8.31 -5.97 -10.52
CA LEU A 232 9.56 -6.45 -9.95
C LEU A 232 9.34 -7.82 -9.34
N TYR A 233 10.19 -8.75 -9.72
CA TYR A 233 10.15 -10.13 -9.28
C TYR A 233 11.40 -10.51 -8.50
N ARG A 234 11.20 -11.28 -7.43
CA ARG A 234 12.29 -11.91 -6.67
C ARG A 234 11.85 -13.25 -6.07
N GLU A 235 12.78 -14.19 -6.04
CA GLU A 235 12.63 -15.44 -5.29
C GLU A 235 13.17 -15.26 -3.87
N PHE A 236 12.35 -15.63 -2.89
CA PHE A 236 12.70 -15.62 -1.47
C PHE A 236 12.97 -17.04 -1.01
N SER A 237 14.05 -17.24 -0.26
CA SER A 237 14.31 -18.53 0.38
C SER A 237 13.28 -18.83 1.47
N GLU A 238 13.21 -20.09 1.90
CA GLU A 238 12.22 -20.55 2.89
C GLU A 238 12.29 -19.81 4.24
N TYR A 239 13.50 -19.42 4.63
CA TYR A 239 13.81 -18.75 5.90
C TYR A 239 13.90 -17.23 5.77
N GLU A 240 13.83 -16.71 4.55
CA GLU A 240 13.92 -15.28 4.34
C GLU A 240 12.62 -14.59 4.75
N ASN A 241 12.76 -13.48 5.47
CA ASN A 241 11.62 -12.68 5.88
C ASN A 241 11.13 -11.83 4.70
N LEU A 242 9.85 -11.96 4.36
CA LEU A 242 9.18 -11.15 3.33
C LEU A 242 9.13 -9.64 3.65
N GLY A 243 9.38 -9.25 4.91
CA GLY A 243 9.31 -7.87 5.38
C GLY A 243 7.89 -7.32 5.36
N LEU A 244 6.89 -8.17 5.61
CA LEU A 244 5.49 -7.78 5.56
C LEU A 244 5.15 -6.80 6.70
N PRO A 245 4.39 -5.73 6.44
CA PRO A 245 3.94 -4.83 7.50
C PRO A 245 2.90 -5.52 8.40
N ALA A 246 2.66 -4.95 9.57
CA ALA A 246 1.62 -5.41 10.47
C ALA A 246 0.22 -5.30 9.84
N GLY A 247 -0.69 -6.19 10.26
CA GLY A 247 -2.07 -6.19 9.78
C GLY A 247 -2.29 -6.88 8.43
N MET A 248 -1.29 -7.59 7.90
CA MET A 248 -1.46 -8.51 6.77
C MET A 248 -2.26 -9.76 7.21
N LEU A 249 -2.82 -10.48 6.24
CA LEU A 249 -3.43 -11.79 6.49
C LEU A 249 -2.40 -12.74 7.11
N GLN A 250 -2.89 -13.68 7.91
CA GLN A 250 -2.04 -14.68 8.53
C GLN A 250 -1.42 -15.60 7.46
N ALA A 251 -0.21 -16.10 7.71
CA ALA A 251 0.52 -16.95 6.77
C ALA A 251 -0.30 -18.17 6.30
N GLN A 252 -1.07 -18.77 7.19
CA GLN A 252 -1.96 -19.88 6.87
C GLN A 252 -3.01 -19.53 5.80
N SER A 253 -3.43 -18.26 5.70
CA SER A 253 -4.43 -17.83 4.73
C SER A 253 -3.84 -17.81 3.32
N TYR A 254 -2.62 -17.28 3.14
CA TYR A 254 -2.02 -17.11 1.81
C TYR A 254 -1.05 -18.24 1.38
N LEU A 255 -0.54 -19.03 2.33
CA LEU A 255 0.22 -20.26 2.05
C LEU A 255 -0.64 -21.52 2.13
N GLY A 256 -1.88 -21.41 2.61
CA GLY A 256 -2.80 -22.55 2.72
C GLY A 256 -3.30 -23.08 1.38
N GLU A 257 -4.19 -24.05 1.44
CA GLU A 257 -4.73 -24.71 0.24
C GLU A 257 -5.55 -23.77 -0.65
N ARG A 258 -6.21 -22.76 -0.08
CA ARG A 258 -7.15 -21.89 -0.79
C ARG A 258 -6.75 -20.43 -0.56
N PRO A 259 -5.61 -19.99 -1.11
CA PRO A 259 -5.15 -18.62 -0.91
C PRO A 259 -6.08 -17.61 -1.59
N PRO A 260 -6.16 -16.36 -1.10
CA PRO A 260 -6.82 -15.31 -1.84
C PRO A 260 -6.00 -14.93 -3.06
N LEU A 261 -6.66 -14.71 -4.18
CA LEU A 261 -6.10 -14.15 -5.42
C LEU A 261 -6.39 -12.65 -5.49
N LEU A 262 -5.65 -11.91 -6.32
CA LEU A 262 -5.93 -10.49 -6.51
C LEU A 262 -7.33 -10.23 -7.08
N GLU A 263 -7.84 -11.13 -7.91
CA GLU A 263 -9.21 -11.02 -8.44
C GLU A 263 -10.29 -11.17 -7.37
N ASP A 264 -9.97 -11.78 -6.22
CA ASP A 264 -10.96 -11.99 -5.16
C ASP A 264 -11.43 -10.69 -4.52
N TYR A 265 -10.65 -9.61 -4.63
CA TYR A 265 -11.12 -8.28 -4.25
C TYR A 265 -12.34 -7.84 -5.06
N LEU A 266 -12.47 -8.30 -6.31
CA LEU A 266 -13.59 -8.00 -7.21
C LEU A 266 -14.76 -8.98 -7.04
N ASN A 267 -14.59 -10.05 -6.27
CA ASN A 267 -15.60 -11.09 -6.07
C ASN A 267 -16.42 -10.84 -4.79
N ASN A 268 -17.72 -10.57 -4.92
CA ASN A 268 -18.62 -10.27 -3.80
C ASN A 268 -19.00 -11.47 -2.93
N ASP A 269 -18.69 -12.69 -3.38
CA ASP A 269 -18.93 -13.90 -2.59
C ASP A 269 -17.92 -14.03 -1.46
N VAL A 270 -16.68 -13.58 -1.68
CA VAL A 270 -15.55 -13.76 -0.74
C VAL A 270 -14.99 -12.44 -0.20
N ALA A 271 -15.28 -11.34 -0.88
CA ALA A 271 -14.95 -9.99 -0.45
C ALA A 271 -16.20 -9.13 -0.27
N SER A 272 -16.06 -8.03 0.47
CA SER A 272 -17.11 -7.03 0.63
C SER A 272 -16.54 -5.64 0.48
N GLU A 273 -17.40 -4.72 0.02
CA GLU A 273 -17.16 -3.31 0.20
C GLU A 273 -17.31 -2.94 1.68
N VAL A 274 -16.42 -2.09 2.16
CA VAL A 274 -16.41 -1.57 3.53
C VAL A 274 -16.02 -0.09 3.51
N LEU A 275 -16.47 0.66 4.51
CA LEU A 275 -16.05 2.04 4.73
C LEU A 275 -15.05 2.08 5.88
N LEU A 276 -13.81 2.51 5.60
CA LEU A 276 -12.75 2.55 6.60
C LEU A 276 -12.16 3.95 6.74
N PRO A 277 -11.64 4.32 7.92
CA PRO A 277 -10.95 5.58 8.09
C PRO A 277 -9.78 5.73 7.11
N ALA A 278 -9.71 6.87 6.44
CA ALA A 278 -8.56 7.26 5.65
C ALA A 278 -7.34 7.43 6.57
N SER A 279 -6.23 6.81 6.21
CA SER A 279 -4.96 7.11 6.85
C SER A 279 -4.26 8.25 6.13
N GLU A 280 -3.96 9.32 6.86
CA GLU A 280 -2.97 10.32 6.45
C GLU A 280 -1.72 10.13 7.28
N LYS A 281 -0.56 10.24 6.64
CA LYS A 281 0.71 10.16 7.35
C LYS A 281 1.21 11.56 7.64
N MET A 282 1.52 11.80 8.90
CA MET A 282 2.10 13.04 9.38
C MET A 282 3.49 12.77 9.94
N ILE A 283 4.48 13.56 9.53
CA ILE A 283 5.80 13.64 10.15
C ILE A 283 5.87 14.98 10.86
N VAL A 284 6.26 14.94 12.13
CA VAL A 284 6.44 16.11 12.98
C VAL A 284 7.89 16.16 13.44
N VAL A 285 8.58 17.26 13.16
CA VAL A 285 9.95 17.52 13.63
C VAL A 285 9.91 18.74 14.54
N GLN A 286 10.14 18.53 15.83
CA GLN A 286 10.05 19.59 16.84
C GLN A 286 11.41 19.86 17.48
N GLY A 287 11.78 21.13 17.57
CA GLY A 287 12.91 21.59 18.36
C GLY A 287 12.47 21.94 19.79
N MET A 288 13.18 21.43 20.80
CA MET A 288 12.95 21.75 22.20
C MET A 288 14.26 22.11 22.88
N GLU A 289 14.30 23.27 23.53
CA GLU A 289 15.39 23.66 24.42
C GLU A 289 15.10 23.16 25.83
N MET A 290 16.03 22.39 26.39
CA MET A 290 15.91 21.87 27.75
C MET A 290 17.21 22.11 28.50
N ASN A 291 17.09 22.54 29.76
CA ASN A 291 18.22 22.61 30.68
C ASN A 291 18.21 21.36 31.55
N PRO A 292 19.14 20.40 31.35
CA PRO A 292 19.10 19.11 32.03
C PRO A 292 19.48 19.16 33.53
N LEU A 293 19.83 20.34 34.07
CA LEU A 293 20.25 20.53 35.47
C LEU A 293 19.41 21.59 36.20
N GLY A 294 18.14 21.75 35.81
CA GLY A 294 17.12 22.46 36.59
C GLY A 294 16.23 21.48 37.33
#